data_AF-A0AAW0WP28-F1
#
_entry.id   AF-A0AAW0WP28-F1
#
_cell.length_a   1.000
_cell.length_b   1.000
_cell.length_c   1.000
_cell.angle_alpha   90.00
_cell.angle_beta   90.00
_cell.angle_gamma   90.00
#
_symmetry.space_group_name_H-M   'P 1'
#
loop_
_entity.id
_entity.type
_entity.pdbx_description
1 polymer ?
#
loop_
_entity_poly.entity_id
_entity_poly.type
_entity_poly.pdbx_seq_one_letter_code
_entity_poly.pdbx_strand_id
1 'polypeptide(L)'
;KDNITDQCQPDVFSNSTTSCSQWVYDTSLFSATTVTQFDLTCDKAWLRPFAGSMYMTGMLVGAIVIGDLADRFGRKKAILTSVLLLGTGGVISAVSSNYYVFLLMSFFTG
;
A
#
# COMPACT_ATOMS: atom_id res chain seq x y z
N LYS A 1 24.52 24.96 29.29
CA LYS A 1 23.34 25.80 28.91
C LYS A 1 23.38 25.80 27.40
N ASP A 2 22.86 24.74 26.82
CA ASP A 2 23.22 24.32 25.48
C ASP A 2 22.20 24.95 24.55
N ASN A 3 22.55 26.13 24.04
CA ASN A 3 21.73 26.93 23.14
C ASN A 3 21.89 26.34 21.73
N ILE A 4 21.22 25.21 21.49
CA ILE A 4 21.09 24.61 20.17
C ILE A 4 20.20 25.54 19.37
N THR A 5 20.79 26.22 18.39
CA THR A 5 20.05 26.92 17.36
C THR A 5 19.43 25.86 16.45
N ASP A 6 18.11 25.75 16.47
CA ASP A 6 17.31 24.88 15.59
C ASP A 6 17.32 25.41 14.14
N GLN A 7 18.50 25.66 13.59
CA GLN A 7 18.68 26.19 12.24
C GLN A 7 19.55 25.21 11.45
N CYS A 8 18.94 24.60 10.43
CA CYS A 8 19.65 23.74 9.49
C CYS A 8 20.54 24.61 8.60
N GLN A 9 21.82 24.72 8.93
CA GLN A 9 22.79 25.55 8.22
C GLN A 9 23.31 24.82 6.96
N PRO A 10 23.31 25.46 5.77
CA PRO A 10 23.65 24.80 4.50
C PRO A 10 25.07 24.23 4.42
N ASP A 11 26.00 24.73 5.24
CA ASP A 11 27.39 24.30 5.36
C ASP A 11 27.57 22.94 6.07
N VAL A 12 26.53 22.42 6.73
CA VAL A 12 26.54 21.11 7.39
C VAL A 12 26.18 19.97 6.41
N PHE A 13 25.64 20.29 5.23
CA PHE A 13 25.23 19.29 4.24
C PHE A 13 26.39 18.94 3.31
N SER A 14 26.78 17.66 3.30
CA SER A 14 27.76 17.12 2.34
C SER A 14 27.08 16.80 0.99
N ASN A 15 27.77 17.07 -0.13
CA ASN A 15 27.33 16.70 -1.48
C ASN A 15 27.62 15.22 -1.81
N SER A 16 27.51 14.35 -0.80
CA SER A 16 27.70 12.91 -0.93
C SER A 16 26.37 12.23 -0.66
N THR A 17 25.93 11.39 -1.59
CA THR A 17 24.73 10.57 -1.40
C THR A 17 25.05 9.42 -0.46
N THR A 18 24.32 9.31 0.63
CA THR A 18 24.43 8.18 1.57
C THR A 18 23.15 7.35 1.53
N SER A 19 23.26 6.07 1.89
CA SER A 19 22.08 5.23 2.02
C SER A 19 21.21 5.71 3.19
N CYS A 20 19.90 5.58 3.01
CA CYS A 20 18.89 6.00 3.96
C CYS A 20 18.87 5.01 5.14
N SER A 21 19.32 5.46 6.31
CA SER A 21 19.46 4.63 7.52
C SER A 21 18.16 4.53 8.32
N GLN A 22 17.41 5.62 8.42
CA GLN A 22 16.14 5.68 9.13
C GLN A 22 15.27 6.80 8.56
N TRP A 23 14.01 6.48 8.26
CA TRP A 23 13.03 7.47 7.86
C TRP A 23 12.29 8.02 9.07
N VAL A 24 12.11 9.35 9.12
CA VAL A 24 11.32 10.01 10.16
C VAL A 24 9.95 10.35 9.58
N TYR A 25 8.90 9.79 10.17
CA TYR A 25 7.53 10.06 9.76
C TYR A 25 6.95 11.22 10.58
N ASP A 26 6.31 12.16 9.89
CA ASP A 26 5.50 13.18 10.56
C ASP A 26 4.15 12.58 10.97
N THR A 27 3.92 12.45 12.27
CA THR A 27 2.70 11.88 12.85
C THR A 27 1.68 12.94 13.28
N SER A 28 1.86 14.20 12.88
CA SER A 28 0.96 15.31 13.27
C SER A 28 -0.47 15.16 12.76
N LEU A 29 -0.65 14.49 11.60
CA LEU A 29 -1.95 14.29 10.95
C LEU A 29 -2.43 12.83 10.97
N PHE A 30 -1.52 11.87 10.89
CA PHE A 30 -1.84 10.44 10.86
C PHE A 30 -0.87 9.65 11.74
N SER A 31 -1.39 8.99 12.78
CA SER A 31 -0.57 8.17 13.69
C SER A 31 -0.05 6.88 13.05
N ALA A 32 -0.79 6.32 12.07
CA ALA A 32 -0.38 5.15 11.31
C ALA A 32 -0.97 5.19 9.89
N THR A 33 -0.13 4.91 8.89
CA THR A 33 -0.52 4.71 7.50
C THR A 33 0.06 3.39 7.01
N THR A 34 -0.44 2.84 5.91
CA THR A 34 0.13 1.63 5.28
C THR A 34 1.64 1.78 5.04
N VAL A 35 2.13 3.00 4.80
CA VAL A 35 3.54 3.30 4.57
C VAL A 35 4.37 3.25 5.84
N THR A 36 3.84 3.82 6.94
CA THR A 36 4.51 3.84 8.24
C THR A 36 4.41 2.49 8.96
N GLN A 37 3.31 1.77 8.76
CA GLN A 37 3.05 0.47 9.39
C GLN A 37 3.98 -0.63 8.87
N PHE A 38 4.34 -0.58 7.59
CA PHE A 38 5.21 -1.59 6.96
C PHE A 38 6.60 -1.04 6.58
N ASP A 39 6.93 0.18 7.02
CA ASP A 39 8.19 0.87 6.76
C ASP A 39 8.62 0.81 5.28
N LEU A 40 7.73 1.25 4.38
CA LEU A 40 7.99 1.27 2.93
C LEU A 40 8.84 2.47 2.50
N THR A 41 9.93 2.72 3.21
CA THR A 41 10.84 3.84 2.93
C THR A 41 12.26 3.35 2.64
N CYS A 42 13.16 4.26 2.30
CA CYS A 42 14.54 3.93 1.92
C CYS A 42 14.57 2.85 0.81
N ASP A 43 15.25 1.72 1.04
CA ASP A 43 15.35 0.60 0.10
C ASP A 43 14.02 -0.07 -0.23
N LYS A 44 12.99 0.12 0.62
CA LYS A 44 11.66 -0.47 0.46
C LYS A 44 10.67 0.47 -0.22
N ALA A 45 11.11 1.65 -0.66
CA ALA A 45 10.23 2.62 -1.33
C ALA A 45 9.55 2.06 -2.59
N TRP A 46 10.21 1.12 -3.29
CA TRP A 46 9.66 0.47 -4.49
C TRP A 46 8.43 -0.41 -4.21
N LEU A 47 8.23 -0.84 -2.98
CA LEU A 47 7.09 -1.68 -2.60
C LEU A 47 5.76 -0.89 -2.61
N ARG A 48 5.79 0.44 -2.49
CA ARG A 48 4.58 1.29 -2.64
C ARG A 48 3.97 1.23 -4.05
N PRO A 49 4.71 1.55 -5.13
CA PRO A 49 4.16 1.42 -6.48
C PRO A 49 3.88 -0.02 -6.84
N PHE A 50 4.67 -0.98 -6.34
CA PHE A 50 4.43 -2.40 -6.55
C PHE A 50 3.05 -2.86 -6.04
N ALA A 51 2.63 -2.40 -4.86
CA ALA A 51 1.29 -2.68 -4.34
C ALA A 51 0.18 -2.14 -5.27
N GLY A 52 0.36 -0.95 -5.82
CA GLY A 52 -0.56 -0.38 -6.81
C GLY A 52 -0.62 -1.20 -8.10
N SER A 53 0.53 -1.68 -8.59
CA SER A 53 0.60 -2.58 -9.75
C SER A 53 -0.09 -3.92 -9.49
N MET A 54 0.07 -4.50 -8.29
CA MET A 54 -0.63 -5.73 -7.91
C MET A 54 -2.14 -5.54 -7.89
N TYR A 55 -2.62 -4.41 -7.34
CA TYR A 55 -4.05 -4.07 -7.36
C TYR A 55 -4.61 -3.97 -8.79
N MET A 56 -3.89 -3.28 -9.68
CA MET A 56 -4.30 -3.16 -11.10
C MET A 56 -4.27 -4.51 -11.83
N THR A 57 -3.30 -5.37 -11.51
CA THR A 57 -3.20 -6.72 -12.07
C THR A 57 -4.37 -7.58 -11.58
N GLY A 58 -4.73 -7.46 -10.29
CA GLY A 58 -5.94 -8.04 -9.71
C GLY A 58 -7.16 -7.66 -10.53
N MET A 59 -7.38 -6.36 -10.74
CA MET A 59 -8.53 -5.86 -11.52
C MET A 59 -8.59 -6.43 -12.93
N LEU A 60 -7.45 -6.56 -13.60
CA LEU A 60 -7.39 -7.14 -14.94
C LEU A 60 -7.81 -8.62 -14.92
N VAL A 61 -7.26 -9.41 -13.99
CA VAL A 61 -7.59 -10.83 -13.86
C VAL A 61 -9.04 -11.02 -13.41
N GLY A 62 -9.49 -10.25 -12.42
CA GLY A 62 -10.86 -10.23 -11.92
C GLY A 62 -11.86 -9.88 -13.00
N ALA A 63 -11.57 -8.87 -13.84
CA ALA A 63 -12.44 -8.50 -14.96
C ALA A 63 -12.57 -9.62 -16.00
N ILE A 64 -11.49 -10.33 -16.32
CA ILE A 64 -11.54 -11.47 -17.26
C ILE A 64 -12.37 -12.61 -16.67
N VAL A 65 -12.10 -13.00 -15.42
CA VAL A 65 -12.77 -14.13 -14.76
C VAL A 65 -14.24 -13.83 -14.49
N ILE A 66 -14.54 -12.70 -13.85
CA ILE A 66 -15.91 -12.30 -13.52
C ILE A 66 -16.69 -11.93 -14.77
N GLY A 67 -16.03 -11.37 -15.79
CA GLY A 67 -16.61 -11.13 -17.10
C GLY A 67 -17.11 -12.41 -17.76
N ASP A 68 -16.24 -13.42 -17.92
CA ASP A 68 -16.64 -14.73 -18.47
C ASP A 68 -17.71 -15.41 -17.59
N LEU A 69 -17.61 -15.27 -16.27
CA LEU A 69 -18.61 -15.81 -15.34
C LEU A 69 -19.97 -15.10 -15.47
N ALA A 70 -19.98 -13.78 -15.71
CA ALA A 70 -21.19 -12.98 -15.89
C ALA A 70 -21.94 -13.39 -17.16
N ASP A 71 -21.21 -13.69 -18.22
CA ASP A 71 -21.77 -14.11 -19.50
C ASP A 71 -22.33 -15.55 -19.43
N ARG A 72 -21.73 -16.44 -18.62
CA ARG A 72 -22.19 -17.84 -18.48
C ARG A 72 -23.25 -18.06 -17.43
N PHE A 73 -23.09 -17.48 -16.23
CA PHE A 73 -23.94 -17.74 -15.07
C PHE A 73 -24.98 -16.64 -14.80
N GLY A 74 -24.95 -15.57 -15.60
CA GLY A 74 -25.84 -14.41 -15.52
C GLY A 74 -25.31 -13.29 -14.62
N ARG A 75 -25.53 -12.03 -15.07
CA ARG A 75 -25.05 -10.79 -14.44
C ARG A 75 -25.28 -10.68 -12.93
N LYS A 76 -26.41 -11.16 -12.41
CA LYS A 76 -26.75 -11.02 -10.98
C LYS A 76 -25.77 -11.77 -10.06
N LYS A 77 -25.34 -12.97 -10.46
CA LYS A 77 -24.40 -13.78 -9.66
C LYS A 77 -23.00 -13.17 -9.69
N ALA A 78 -22.56 -12.69 -10.85
CA ALA A 78 -21.28 -12.01 -11.00
C ALA A 78 -21.16 -10.77 -10.10
N ILE A 79 -22.19 -9.91 -10.06
CA ILE A 79 -22.21 -8.73 -9.18
C ILE A 79 -22.15 -9.14 -7.71
N LEU A 80 -22.93 -10.15 -7.30
CA LEU A 80 -22.90 -10.65 -5.92
C LEU A 80 -21.53 -11.19 -5.52
N THR A 81 -20.87 -11.95 -6.40
CA THR A 81 -19.51 -12.46 -6.14
C THR A 81 -18.48 -11.34 -6.02
N SER A 82 -18.54 -10.33 -6.89
CA SER A 82 -17.65 -9.15 -6.79
C SER A 82 -17.84 -8.40 -5.48
N VAL A 83 -19.09 -8.19 -5.05
CA VAL A 83 -19.39 -7.48 -3.81
C VAL A 83 -18.90 -8.26 -2.59
N LEU A 84 -19.03 -9.59 -2.59
CA LEU A 84 -18.50 -10.44 -1.52
C LEU A 84 -16.97 -10.41 -1.47
N LEU A 85 -16.30 -10.46 -2.63
CA LEU A 85 -14.84 -10.36 -2.71
C LEU A 85 -14.34 -9.00 -2.22
N LEU A 86 -14.95 -7.91 -2.68
CA LEU A 86 -14.64 -6.55 -2.22
C LEU A 86 -14.84 -6.39 -0.70
N GLY A 87 -15.97 -6.88 -0.18
CA GLY A 87 -16.29 -6.78 1.24
C GLY A 87 -15.32 -7.57 2.11
N THR A 88 -15.05 -8.83 1.76
CA THR A 88 -14.14 -9.69 2.53
C THR A 88 -12.69 -9.24 2.41
N GLY A 89 -12.22 -8.91 1.20
CA GLY A 89 -10.88 -8.41 0.94
C GLY A 89 -10.60 -7.09 1.66
N GLY A 90 -11.57 -6.18 1.69
CA GLY A 90 -11.48 -4.92 2.43
C GLY A 90 -11.34 -5.10 3.94
N VAL A 91 -12.14 -5.99 4.54
CA VAL A 91 -12.08 -6.28 5.98
C VAL A 91 -10.74 -6.93 6.36
N ILE A 92 -10.26 -7.89 5.56
CA ILE A 92 -8.99 -8.56 5.83
C ILE A 92 -7.82 -7.58 5.68
N SER A 93 -7.87 -6.69 4.68
CA SER A 93 -6.85 -5.66 4.47
C SER A 93 -6.78 -4.67 5.64
N ALA A 94 -7.92 -4.36 6.27
CA ALA A 94 -7.97 -3.47 7.43
C ALA A 94 -7.39 -4.10 8.71
N VAL A 95 -7.49 -5.41 8.87
CA VAL A 95 -7.01 -6.14 10.07
C VAL A 95 -5.58 -6.66 9.89
N SER A 96 -5.08 -6.73 8.65
CA SER A 96 -3.76 -7.28 8.36
C SER A 96 -2.62 -6.45 8.96
N SER A 97 -1.81 -7.09 9.80
CA SER A 97 -0.55 -6.55 10.30
C SER A 97 0.67 -7.03 9.50
N ASN A 98 0.45 -7.77 8.39
CA ASN A 98 1.53 -8.28 7.54
C ASN A 98 1.42 -7.72 6.12
N TYR A 99 2.52 -7.18 5.61
CA TYR A 99 2.58 -6.54 4.30
C TYR A 99 2.24 -7.49 3.15
N TYR A 100 2.68 -8.76 3.23
CA TYR A 100 2.40 -9.76 2.19
C TYR A 100 0.92 -10.14 2.14
N VAL A 101 0.26 -10.22 3.31
CA VAL A 101 -1.19 -10.49 3.39
C VAL A 101 -1.96 -9.30 2.83
N PHE A 102 -1.53 -8.07 3.12
CA PHE A 102 -2.11 -6.87 2.52
C PHE A 102 -1.97 -6.85 0.99
N LEU A 103 -0.80 -7.22 0.46
CA LEU A 103 -0.58 -7.32 -0.99
C LEU A 103 -1.48 -8.37 -1.65
N LEU A 104 -1.57 -9.57 -1.07
CA LEU A 104 -2.43 -10.63 -1.60
C LEU A 104 -3.90 -10.22 -1.57
N MET A 105 -4.36 -9.61 -0.47
CA MET A 105 -5.73 -9.13 -0.38
C MET A 105 -6.00 -7.98 -1.34
N SER A 106 -5.03 -7.10 -1.56
CA SER A 106 -5.12 -6.03 -2.56
C SER A 106 -5.29 -6.60 -3.98
N PHE A 107 -4.63 -7.72 -4.30
CA PHE A 107 -4.82 -8.42 -5.56
C PHE A 107 -6.20 -9.08 -5.69
N PHE A 108 -6.79 -9.59 -4.60
CA PHE A 108 -8.15 -10.16 -4.64
C PHE A 108 -9.26 -9.11 -4.61
N THR A 109 -8.97 -7.92 -4.06
CA THR A 109 -9.92 -6.82 -3.95
C THR A 109 -10.00 -6.00 -5.24
N GLY A 110 -8.86 -5.89 -5.95
CA GLY A 110 -8.83 -5.40 -7.34
C GLY A 110 -9.40 -6.46 -8.24
#